data_AF-A0A127SX02-F1
#
_entry.id   AF-A0A127SX02-F1
#
_cell.length_a   1.000
_cell.length_b   1.000
_cell.length_c   1.000
_cell.angle_alpha   90.00
_cell.angle_beta   90.00
_cell.angle_gamma   90.00
#
_symmetry.space_group_name_H-M   'P 1'
#
loop_
_entity.id
_entity.type
_entity.pdbx_description
1 polymer ?
#
loop_
_entity_poly.entity_id
_entity_poly.type
_entity_poly.pdbx_seq_one_letter_code
_entity_poly.pdbx_strand_id
1 'polypeptide(L)'
;MVKRTGHKITGIQSWDIGDPMQLAGRIATLLEEWDVSEARVDSAGIGWALTGAIRNKVSDKNIRVRGINFAEKATRSKQFINKRAESYWNIRELTRDKKINLSMLDDDALAELTAPRHDYDTKGRIKLEPKDDIKTHLGRSPDIGDAVCLAYYDMNLEKSSSKNNIGESRKAFDKAVRNRGIGHRPGVMPRNGLPARRSLYQPTSLN
;
A
#
# COMPACT_ATOMS: atom_id res chain seq x y z
N MET A 1 7.93 -2.83 -16.69
CA MET A 1 6.53 -2.65 -16.25
C MET A 1 6.12 -3.77 -15.32
N VAL A 2 5.34 -3.44 -14.28
CA VAL A 2 4.84 -4.38 -13.27
C VAL A 2 3.34 -4.15 -13.08
N LYS A 3 2.53 -5.21 -13.24
CA LYS A 3 1.09 -5.23 -12.96
C LYS A 3 0.84 -5.69 -11.54
N ARG A 4 0.01 -4.96 -10.82
CA ARG A 4 -0.52 -5.37 -9.51
C ARG A 4 -2.03 -5.46 -9.57
N THR A 5 -2.58 -6.53 -8.99
CA THR A 5 -4.02 -6.67 -8.73
C THR A 5 -4.23 -6.94 -7.24
N GLY A 6 -4.85 -6.00 -6.53
CA GLY A 6 -5.00 -6.08 -5.09
C GLY A 6 -3.64 -6.17 -4.38
N HIS A 7 -3.40 -7.26 -3.65
CA HIS A 7 -2.20 -7.45 -2.84
C HIS A 7 -1.08 -8.21 -3.57
N LYS A 8 -1.25 -8.56 -4.85
CA LYS A 8 -0.32 -9.42 -5.58
C LYS A 8 0.18 -8.81 -6.90
N ILE A 9 1.42 -9.09 -7.24
CA ILE A 9 1.93 -8.89 -8.61
C ILE A 9 1.32 -9.98 -9.52
N THR A 10 0.86 -9.56 -10.69
CA THR A 10 0.14 -10.42 -11.65
C THR A 10 0.66 -10.35 -13.08
N GLY A 11 1.67 -9.51 -13.33
CA GLY A 11 2.31 -9.39 -14.64
C GLY A 11 3.60 -8.61 -14.56
N ILE A 12 4.59 -9.01 -15.35
CA ILE A 12 5.87 -8.32 -15.48
C ILE A 12 6.21 -8.34 -16.97
N GLN A 13 6.60 -7.19 -17.53
CA GLN A 13 7.17 -7.09 -18.87
C GLN A 13 8.29 -6.07 -18.86
N SER A 14 9.41 -6.39 -19.49
CA SER A 14 10.54 -5.50 -19.74
C SER A 14 10.79 -5.40 -21.24
N TRP A 15 11.33 -4.26 -21.66
CA TRP A 15 11.70 -4.02 -23.05
C TRP A 15 12.95 -3.17 -23.09
N ASP A 16 13.75 -3.39 -24.12
CA ASP A 16 14.87 -2.53 -24.49
C ASP A 16 14.45 -1.70 -25.72
N ILE A 17 13.73 -0.59 -25.47
CA ILE A 17 13.27 0.33 -26.51
C ILE A 17 13.86 1.70 -26.19
N GLY A 18 14.83 2.12 -27.01
CA GLY A 18 15.50 3.42 -26.84
C GLY A 18 14.66 4.63 -27.25
N ASP A 19 13.68 4.45 -28.15
CA ASP A 19 12.78 5.53 -28.61
C ASP A 19 11.61 5.72 -27.62
N PRO A 20 11.51 6.89 -26.96
CA PRO A 20 10.46 7.13 -25.96
C PRO A 20 9.03 7.09 -26.52
N MET A 21 8.83 7.43 -27.80
CA MET A 21 7.50 7.44 -28.43
C MET A 21 7.05 6.03 -28.81
N GLN A 22 7.99 5.19 -29.26
CA GLN A 22 7.72 3.76 -29.46
C GLN A 22 7.42 3.07 -28.13
N LEU A 23 8.21 3.37 -27.09
CA LEU A 23 7.97 2.87 -25.74
C LEU A 23 6.60 3.33 -25.21
N ALA A 24 6.22 4.60 -25.41
CA ALA A 24 4.90 5.11 -25.02
C ALA A 24 3.75 4.35 -25.70
N GLY A 25 3.90 4.03 -26.99
CA GLY A 25 2.93 3.21 -27.74
C GLY A 25 2.81 1.81 -27.17
N ARG A 26 3.94 1.15 -26.91
CA ARG A 26 3.95 -0.20 -26.32
C ARG A 26 3.32 -0.22 -24.93
N ILE A 27 3.62 0.77 -24.09
CA ILE A 27 3.01 0.91 -22.78
C ILE A 27 1.50 1.13 -22.91
N ALA A 28 1.04 2.02 -23.78
CA ALA A 28 -0.39 2.28 -23.96
C ALA A 28 -1.17 1.01 -24.35
N THR A 29 -0.66 0.26 -25.33
CA THR A 29 -1.23 -1.04 -25.71
C THR A 29 -1.26 -2.01 -24.54
N LEU A 30 -0.16 -2.13 -23.78
CA LEU A 30 -0.11 -3.06 -22.65
C LEU A 30 -1.10 -2.67 -21.54
N LEU A 31 -1.31 -1.38 -21.28
CA LEU A 31 -2.27 -0.91 -20.27
C LEU A 31 -3.70 -1.35 -20.60
N GLU A 32 -4.07 -1.29 -21.88
CA GLU A 32 -5.37 -1.73 -22.38
C GLU A 32 -5.48 -3.27 -22.37
N GLU A 33 -4.46 -3.98 -22.85
CA GLU A 33 -4.40 -5.45 -22.78
C GLU A 33 -4.50 -5.97 -21.34
N TRP A 34 -3.92 -5.25 -20.38
CA TRP A 34 -3.96 -5.61 -18.98
C TRP A 34 -5.23 -5.17 -18.26
N ASP A 35 -6.09 -4.36 -18.89
CA ASP A 35 -7.32 -3.82 -18.31
C ASP A 35 -7.07 -3.20 -16.91
N VAL A 36 -6.11 -2.28 -16.83
CA VAL A 36 -5.74 -1.63 -15.57
C VAL A 36 -6.46 -0.30 -15.39
N SER A 37 -6.87 0.01 -14.16
CA SER A 37 -7.48 1.31 -13.85
C SER A 37 -6.47 2.46 -13.68
N GLU A 38 -5.19 2.15 -13.47
CA GLU A 38 -4.16 3.16 -13.25
C GLU A 38 -2.75 2.66 -13.60
N ALA A 39 -2.00 3.51 -14.32
CA ALA A 39 -0.57 3.39 -14.55
C ALA A 39 0.17 4.47 -13.75
N ARG A 40 1.25 4.07 -13.06
CA ARG A 40 2.15 4.99 -12.36
C ARG A 40 3.53 4.93 -13.02
N VAL A 41 4.07 6.09 -13.37
CA VAL A 41 5.33 6.23 -14.12
C VAL A 41 6.29 7.10 -13.30
N ASP A 42 7.56 6.70 -13.16
CA ASP A 42 8.58 7.59 -12.60
C ASP A 42 8.75 8.78 -13.55
N SER A 43 8.32 9.97 -13.09
CA SER A 43 8.28 11.15 -13.94
C SER A 43 9.54 12.02 -13.85
N ALA A 44 10.61 11.52 -13.23
CA ALA A 44 11.90 12.20 -13.23
C ALA A 44 12.51 12.27 -14.64
N GLY A 45 13.11 13.41 -14.99
CA GLY A 45 13.77 13.61 -16.29
C GLY A 45 12.83 13.37 -17.48
N ILE A 46 13.22 12.45 -18.37
CA ILE A 46 12.46 12.06 -19.58
C ILE A 46 11.08 11.47 -19.23
N GLY A 47 10.92 10.92 -18.02
CA GLY A 47 9.70 10.29 -17.56
C GLY A 47 8.47 11.21 -17.58
N TRP A 48 8.63 12.53 -17.40
CA TRP A 48 7.53 13.49 -17.50
C TRP A 48 6.93 13.52 -18.92
N ALA A 49 7.79 13.60 -19.94
CA ALA A 49 7.38 13.60 -21.34
C ALA A 49 6.78 12.24 -21.73
N LEU A 50 7.38 11.14 -21.28
CA LEU A 50 6.87 9.79 -21.50
C LEU A 50 5.46 9.62 -20.90
N THR A 51 5.24 10.13 -19.68
CA THR A 51 3.92 10.10 -19.03
C THR A 51 2.87 10.84 -19.89
N GLY A 52 3.21 12.01 -20.42
CA GLY A 52 2.34 12.77 -21.33
C GLY A 52 2.05 12.01 -22.63
N ALA A 53 3.08 11.39 -23.23
CA ALA A 53 2.93 10.60 -24.44
C ALA A 53 2.02 9.37 -24.23
N ILE A 54 2.15 8.68 -23.10
CA ILE A 54 1.28 7.54 -22.75
C ILE A 54 -0.17 8.02 -22.61
N ARG A 55 -0.43 9.14 -21.90
CA ARG A 55 -1.80 9.70 -21.77
C ARG A 55 -2.46 9.97 -23.12
N ASN A 56 -1.69 10.48 -24.07
CA ASN A 56 -2.21 10.81 -25.40
C ASN A 56 -2.49 9.55 -26.24
N LYS A 57 -1.74 8.47 -26.02
CA LYS A 57 -1.84 7.22 -26.78
C LYS A 57 -2.85 6.22 -26.23
N VAL A 58 -3.16 6.27 -24.93
CA VAL A 58 -4.20 5.42 -24.34
C VAL A 58 -5.59 5.85 -24.84
N SER A 59 -6.28 4.90 -25.45
CA SER A 59 -7.62 5.06 -26.03
C SER A 59 -8.68 5.06 -24.92
N ASP A 60 -8.58 4.13 -23.96
CA ASP A 60 -9.52 4.06 -22.84
C ASP A 60 -9.28 5.19 -21.82
N LYS A 61 -10.24 6.12 -21.75
CA LYS A 61 -10.18 7.28 -20.85
C LYS A 61 -10.43 6.95 -19.38
N ASN A 62 -10.81 5.71 -19.06
CA ASN A 62 -10.92 5.23 -17.69
C ASN A 62 -9.56 4.87 -17.07
N ILE A 63 -8.54 4.63 -17.89
CA ILE A 63 -7.19 4.33 -17.42
C ILE A 63 -6.48 5.63 -17.02
N ARG A 64 -6.23 5.79 -15.71
CA ARG A 64 -5.50 6.96 -15.21
C ARG A 64 -3.99 6.78 -15.40
N VAL A 65 -3.30 7.75 -15.99
CA VAL A 65 -1.83 7.72 -16.12
C VAL A 65 -1.21 8.82 -15.26
N ARG A 66 -0.59 8.41 -14.15
CA ARG A 66 -0.04 9.30 -13.13
C ARG A 66 1.49 9.29 -13.16
N GLY A 67 2.07 10.49 -13.27
CA GLY A 67 3.50 10.69 -13.04
C GLY A 67 3.79 10.78 -11.54
N ILE A 68 4.82 10.09 -11.08
CA ILE A 68 5.31 10.16 -9.71
C ILE A 68 6.79 10.50 -9.78
N ASN A 69 7.17 11.67 -9.29
CA ASN A 69 8.57 12.04 -9.23
C ASN A 69 9.19 11.51 -7.93
N PHE A 70 10.05 10.50 -8.04
CA PHE A 70 10.73 9.88 -6.91
C PHE A 70 11.69 10.82 -6.15
N ALA A 71 12.15 11.89 -6.79
CA ALA A 71 13.00 12.90 -6.16
C ALA A 71 12.21 13.89 -5.28
N GLU A 72 10.88 13.97 -5.41
CA GLU A 72 10.08 14.88 -4.61
C GLU A 72 10.06 14.51 -3.12
N LYS A 73 9.74 15.51 -2.29
CA LYS A 73 9.58 15.36 -0.85
C LYS A 73 8.60 14.24 -0.50
N ALA A 74 8.99 13.40 0.45
CA ALA A 74 8.15 12.31 0.97
C ALA A 74 6.86 12.83 1.61
N THR A 75 5.82 12.00 1.62
CA THR A 75 4.59 12.24 2.39
C THR A 75 4.91 12.21 3.88
N ARG A 76 5.60 11.17 4.36
CA ARG A 76 6.17 11.09 5.72
C ARG A 76 7.51 11.84 5.80
N SER A 77 7.52 13.15 5.49
CA SER A 77 8.76 13.94 5.33
C SER A 77 9.62 14.12 6.60
N LYS A 78 9.08 13.79 7.77
CA LYS A 78 9.85 13.74 9.03
C LYS A 78 10.69 12.46 9.16
N GLN A 79 10.35 11.42 8.41
CA GLN A 79 11.00 10.10 8.45
C GLN A 79 11.83 9.83 7.19
N PHE A 80 11.43 10.33 6.02
CA PHE A 80 12.09 10.06 4.75
C PHE A 80 12.48 11.35 4.02
N ILE A 81 13.62 11.31 3.34
CA ILE A 81 14.10 12.45 2.55
C ILE A 81 13.22 12.70 1.32
N ASN A 82 12.80 11.65 0.61
CA ASN A 82 12.06 11.72 -0.64
C ASN A 82 11.08 10.55 -0.82
N LYS A 83 10.23 10.64 -1.84
CA LYS A 83 9.22 9.63 -2.18
C LYS A 83 9.83 8.27 -2.49
N ARG A 84 11.03 8.22 -3.10
CA ARG A 84 11.72 6.96 -3.37
C ARG A 84 12.03 6.20 -2.08
N ALA A 85 12.65 6.88 -1.12
CA ALA A 85 12.97 6.31 0.19
C ALA A 85 11.71 5.82 0.92
N GLU A 86 10.65 6.62 0.90
CA GLU A 86 9.37 6.24 1.48
C GLU A 86 8.75 5.00 0.79
N SER A 87 8.86 4.89 -0.53
CA SER A 87 8.25 3.80 -1.31
C SER A 87 8.92 2.45 -1.04
N TYR A 88 10.26 2.40 -1.04
CA TYR A 88 10.99 1.19 -0.68
C TYR A 88 10.73 0.77 0.76
N TRP A 89 10.67 1.74 1.68
CA TRP A 89 10.34 1.45 3.06
C TRP A 89 8.93 0.88 3.19
N ASN A 90 7.97 1.39 2.42
CA ASN A 90 6.62 0.85 2.39
C ASN A 90 6.60 -0.61 1.89
N ILE A 91 7.36 -0.96 0.85
CA ILE A 91 7.51 -2.35 0.39
C ILE A 91 8.08 -3.24 1.50
N ARG A 92 9.12 -2.76 2.20
CA ARG A 92 9.71 -3.47 3.34
C ARG A 92 8.67 -3.76 4.43
N GLU A 93 7.89 -2.76 4.83
CA GLU A 93 6.85 -2.89 5.85
C GLU A 93 5.73 -3.84 5.40
N LEU A 94 5.21 -3.67 4.19
CA LEU A 94 4.18 -4.53 3.60
C LEU A 94 4.61 -6.00 3.50
N THR A 95 5.88 -6.24 3.18
CA THR A 95 6.43 -7.61 3.05
C THR A 95 6.62 -8.24 4.42
N ARG A 96 7.21 -7.50 5.39
CA ARG A 96 7.38 -7.95 6.78
C ARG A 96 6.05 -8.36 7.40
N ASP A 97 5.00 -7.58 7.13
CA ASP A 97 3.66 -7.79 7.69
C ASP A 97 2.80 -8.74 6.83
N LYS A 98 3.41 -9.42 5.84
CA LYS A 98 2.78 -10.39 4.90
C LYS A 98 1.52 -9.84 4.22
N LYS A 99 1.52 -8.54 3.89
CA LYS A 99 0.40 -7.85 3.24
C LYS A 99 0.45 -7.87 1.73
N ILE A 100 1.58 -8.26 1.14
CA ILE A 100 1.76 -8.34 -0.31
C ILE A 100 2.34 -9.68 -0.72
N ASN A 101 2.03 -10.10 -1.95
CA ASN A 101 2.57 -11.29 -2.57
C ASN A 101 3.46 -10.87 -3.75
N LEU A 102 4.76 -11.19 -3.62
CA LEU A 102 5.81 -10.91 -4.59
C LEU A 102 6.31 -12.18 -5.30
N SER A 103 5.62 -13.32 -5.17
CA SER A 103 6.06 -14.62 -5.71
C SER A 103 6.20 -14.69 -7.23
N MET A 104 5.76 -13.65 -7.95
CA MET A 104 5.92 -13.54 -9.39
C MET A 104 7.25 -12.89 -9.80
N LEU A 105 7.95 -12.25 -8.85
CA LEU A 105 9.29 -11.73 -9.09
C LEU A 105 10.26 -12.91 -9.17
N ASP A 106 11.09 -12.92 -10.20
CA ASP A 106 12.24 -13.83 -10.30
C ASP A 106 13.38 -13.34 -9.39
N ASP A 107 14.43 -14.15 -9.28
CA ASP A 107 15.59 -13.85 -8.43
C ASP A 107 16.27 -12.54 -8.84
N ASP A 108 16.25 -12.21 -10.13
CA ASP A 108 16.82 -10.97 -10.64
C ASP A 108 16.03 -9.72 -10.21
N ALA A 109 14.70 -9.78 -10.29
CA ALA A 109 13.82 -8.72 -9.81
C ALA A 109 13.86 -8.60 -8.27
N LEU A 110 14.01 -9.71 -7.55
CA LEU A 110 14.20 -9.71 -6.10
C LEU A 110 15.56 -9.09 -5.72
N ALA A 111 16.61 -9.38 -6.48
CA ALA A 111 17.92 -8.76 -6.30
C ALA A 111 17.83 -7.24 -6.50
N GLU A 112 17.14 -6.77 -7.55
CA GLU A 112 16.90 -5.33 -7.77
C GLU A 112 16.12 -4.67 -6.61
N LEU A 113 15.09 -5.35 -6.09
CA LEU A 113 14.25 -4.82 -5.02
C LEU A 113 14.98 -4.75 -3.67
N THR A 114 15.96 -5.62 -3.45
CA THR A 114 16.71 -5.74 -2.19
C THR A 114 18.09 -5.09 -2.22
N ALA A 115 18.60 -4.72 -3.40
CA ALA A 115 19.89 -4.05 -3.57
C ALA A 115 19.99 -2.67 -2.88
N PRO A 116 18.96 -1.80 -2.88
CA PRO A 116 19.10 -0.45 -2.35
C PRO A 116 19.42 -0.43 -0.85
N ARG A 117 20.57 0.13 -0.51
CA ARG A 117 20.94 0.39 0.89
C ARG A 117 20.31 1.68 1.38
N HIS A 118 20.18 1.82 2.70
CA HIS A 118 19.71 3.05 3.32
C HIS A 118 20.72 3.58 4.34
N ASP A 119 20.69 4.89 4.52
CA ASP A 119 21.45 5.66 5.49
C ASP A 119 20.54 6.78 6.04
N TYR A 120 21.10 7.70 6.82
CA TYR A 120 20.39 8.81 7.42
C TYR A 120 21.01 10.14 7.01
N ASP A 121 20.17 11.16 6.80
CA ASP A 121 20.66 12.53 6.64
C ASP A 121 20.99 13.18 7.99
N THR A 122 21.51 14.41 7.98
CA THR A 122 21.83 15.17 9.20
C THR A 122 20.63 15.47 10.11
N LYS A 123 19.40 15.26 9.61
CA LYS A 123 18.15 15.42 10.35
C LYS A 123 17.57 14.08 10.81
N GLY A 124 18.32 12.98 10.67
CA GLY A 124 17.90 11.63 11.05
C GLY A 124 16.83 11.02 10.13
N ARG A 125 16.63 11.57 8.93
CA ARG A 125 15.66 11.04 7.96
C ARG A 125 16.31 9.96 7.11
N ILE A 126 15.57 8.89 6.85
CA ILE A 126 15.98 7.78 5.99
C ILE A 126 16.22 8.30 4.58
N LYS A 127 17.41 7.99 4.07
CA LYS A 127 17.91 8.27 2.73
C LYS A 127 18.29 6.95 2.07
N LEU A 128 17.86 6.74 0.83
CA LEU A 128 18.35 5.61 0.04
C LEU A 128 19.65 5.95 -0.67
N GLU A 129 20.43 4.92 -0.92
CA GLU A 129 21.56 4.90 -1.84
C GLU A 129 21.15 5.47 -3.22
N PRO A 130 21.98 6.36 -3.82
CA PRO A 130 21.77 6.84 -5.18
C PRO A 130 21.65 5.71 -6.21
N LYS A 131 20.92 5.96 -7.30
CA LYS A 131 20.73 4.96 -8.37
C LYS A 131 22.04 4.52 -9.00
N ASP A 132 22.97 5.45 -9.21
CA ASP A 132 24.25 5.15 -9.87
C ASP A 132 25.13 4.22 -9.02
N ASP A 133 25.11 4.40 -7.71
CA ASP A 133 25.80 3.51 -6.77
C ASP A 133 25.18 2.12 -6.77
N ILE A 134 23.84 2.04 -6.75
CA ILE A 134 23.11 0.76 -6.89
C ILE A 134 23.48 0.05 -8.18
N LYS A 135 23.48 0.78 -9.30
CA LYS A 135 23.85 0.23 -10.61
C LYS A 135 25.30 -0.26 -10.64
N THR A 136 26.20 0.43 -9.93
CA THR A 136 27.62 0.05 -9.87
C THR A 136 27.82 -1.30 -9.19
N HIS A 137 27.12 -1.59 -8.09
CA HIS A 137 27.27 -2.88 -7.39
C HIS A 137 26.33 -3.98 -7.89
N LEU A 138 25.16 -3.62 -8.44
CA LEU A 138 24.21 -4.57 -9.03
C LEU A 138 24.55 -4.96 -10.48
N GLY A 139 25.35 -4.13 -11.18
CA GLY A 139 25.71 -4.32 -12.58
C GLY A 139 24.60 -3.92 -13.58
N ARG A 140 23.41 -3.55 -13.10
CA ARG A 140 22.26 -3.13 -13.91
C ARG A 140 21.39 -2.12 -13.14
N SER A 141 20.51 -1.42 -13.86
CA SER A 141 19.54 -0.50 -13.25
C SER A 141 18.45 -1.29 -12.50
N PRO A 142 18.01 -0.88 -11.30
CA PRO A 142 16.96 -1.55 -10.54
C PRO A 142 15.55 -1.18 -11.04
N ASP A 143 15.31 -1.36 -12.35
CA ASP A 143 14.11 -0.86 -13.02
C ASP A 143 12.84 -1.62 -12.61
N ILE A 144 12.92 -2.93 -12.39
CA ILE A 144 11.80 -3.74 -11.89
C ILE A 144 11.56 -3.44 -10.41
N GLY A 145 12.61 -3.30 -9.60
CA GLY A 145 12.49 -2.91 -8.19
C GLY A 145 11.76 -1.58 -8.00
N ASP A 146 12.13 -0.56 -8.79
CA ASP A 146 11.44 0.72 -8.81
C ASP A 146 9.98 0.61 -9.33
N ALA A 147 9.75 -0.22 -10.36
CA ALA A 147 8.40 -0.46 -10.88
C ALA A 147 7.48 -1.15 -9.85
N VAL A 148 8.01 -2.06 -9.02
CA VAL A 148 7.29 -2.63 -7.87
C VAL A 148 6.93 -1.53 -6.88
N CYS A 149 7.88 -0.66 -6.52
CA CYS A 149 7.62 0.47 -5.63
C CYS A 149 6.52 1.39 -6.16
N LEU A 150 6.51 1.69 -7.46
CA LEU A 150 5.44 2.45 -8.10
C LEU A 150 4.09 1.71 -8.03
N ALA A 151 4.06 0.41 -8.29
CA ALA A 151 2.82 -0.38 -8.27
C ALA A 151 2.12 -0.32 -6.90
N TYR A 152 2.88 -0.27 -5.80
CA TYR A 152 2.39 -0.21 -4.42
C TYR A 152 2.39 1.19 -3.80
N TYR A 153 2.67 2.26 -4.57
CA TYR A 153 2.97 3.59 -4.04
C TYR A 153 1.94 4.18 -3.05
N ASP A 154 0.63 4.01 -3.31
CA ASP A 154 -0.44 4.53 -2.43
C ASP A 154 -0.96 3.50 -1.40
N MET A 155 -0.36 2.30 -1.37
CA MET A 155 -0.80 1.21 -0.51
C MET A 155 -0.17 1.35 0.89
N ASN A 156 -0.83 2.11 1.76
CA ASN A 156 -0.36 2.34 3.12
C ASN A 156 -1.08 1.44 4.12
N LEU A 157 -0.32 0.92 5.10
CA LEU A 157 -0.82 0.06 6.18
C LEU A 157 -1.95 0.69 7.01
N GLU A 158 -1.95 2.02 7.18
CA GLU A 158 -2.93 2.69 8.06
C GLU A 158 -4.33 2.83 7.44
N LYS A 159 -4.45 2.82 6.11
CA LYS A 159 -5.75 3.00 5.43
C LYS A 159 -6.59 1.72 5.41
N SER A 160 -5.97 0.56 5.64
CA SER A 160 -6.63 -0.75 5.64
C SER A 160 -7.51 -0.97 6.87
N SER A 161 -7.23 -0.28 7.99
CA SER A 161 -7.90 -0.50 9.28
C SER A 161 -9.06 0.47 9.57
N SER A 162 -9.14 1.60 8.85
CA SER A 162 -10.14 2.65 9.15
C SER A 162 -11.37 2.70 8.23
N LYS A 163 -11.52 1.76 7.28
CA LYS A 163 -12.65 1.74 6.34
C LYS A 163 -13.56 0.51 6.40
N ASN A 164 -13.50 -0.28 7.48
CA ASN A 164 -14.49 -1.34 7.71
C ASN A 164 -15.54 -0.90 8.74
N ASN A 165 -16.69 -0.45 8.24
CA ASN A 165 -18.04 -0.78 8.72
C ASN A 165 -18.41 -0.52 10.20
N ILE A 166 -18.05 0.61 10.80
CA ILE A 166 -18.72 1.06 12.05
C ILE A 166 -19.88 2.01 11.74
N GLY A 167 -19.73 2.90 10.75
CA GLY A 167 -20.74 3.94 10.45
C GLY A 167 -21.97 3.42 9.70
N GLU A 168 -21.78 2.57 8.69
CA GLU A 168 -22.89 2.00 7.91
C GLU A 168 -23.63 0.92 8.67
N SER A 169 -22.93 0.07 9.43
CA SER A 169 -23.55 -0.95 10.28
C SER A 169 -24.36 -0.35 11.43
N ARG A 170 -23.95 0.78 12.02
CA ARG A 170 -24.78 1.53 13.00
C ARG A 170 -26.03 2.12 12.36
N LYS A 171 -25.91 2.77 11.20
CA LYS A 171 -27.08 3.32 10.49
C LYS A 171 -28.07 2.23 10.06
N ALA A 172 -27.57 1.07 9.63
CA ALA A 172 -28.38 -0.09 9.28
C ALA A 172 -29.03 -0.72 10.52
N PHE A 173 -28.30 -0.84 11.64
CA PHE A 173 -28.83 -1.33 12.91
C PHE A 173 -29.90 -0.39 13.48
N ASP A 174 -29.64 0.91 13.56
CA ASP A 174 -30.60 1.91 14.05
C ASP A 174 -31.84 2.03 13.15
N LYS A 175 -31.69 1.77 11.85
CA LYS A 175 -32.83 1.67 10.91
C LYS A 175 -33.62 0.38 11.12
N ALA A 176 -32.95 -0.74 11.38
CA ALA A 176 -33.59 -2.02 11.66
C ALA A 176 -34.32 -2.03 13.01
N VAL A 177 -33.76 -1.40 14.04
CA VAL A 177 -34.38 -1.23 15.36
C VAL A 177 -35.58 -0.29 15.30
N ARG A 178 -35.53 0.77 14.48
CA ARG A 178 -36.70 1.66 14.26
C ARG A 178 -37.84 1.00 13.47
N ASN A 179 -37.51 0.12 12.51
CA ASN A 179 -38.53 -0.56 11.69
C ASN A 179 -39.15 -1.79 12.37
N ARG A 180 -38.52 -2.33 13.43
CA ARG A 180 -39.12 -3.35 14.29
C ARG A 180 -39.63 -2.63 15.53
N GLY A 181 -40.91 -2.27 15.58
CA GLY A 181 -41.54 -1.50 16.67
C GLY A 181 -41.48 -2.15 18.07
N ILE A 182 -40.29 -2.35 18.63
CA ILE A 182 -40.05 -2.81 19.99
C ILE A 182 -39.61 -1.57 20.77
N GLY A 183 -40.60 -0.88 21.34
CA GLY A 183 -40.35 0.23 22.24
C GLY A 183 -39.63 -0.24 23.50
N HIS A 184 -38.33 0.03 23.60
CA HIS A 184 -37.59 -0.12 24.85
C HIS A 184 -37.87 1.12 25.71
N ARG A 185 -38.74 0.99 26.72
CA ARG A 185 -38.83 1.98 27.80
C ARG A 185 -37.60 1.82 28.71
N PRO A 186 -36.88 2.90 29.05
CA PRO A 186 -35.83 2.81 30.07
C PRO A 186 -36.46 2.54 31.44
N GLY A 187 -36.23 1.34 31.97
CA GLY A 187 -36.60 0.96 33.33
C GLY A 187 -35.74 1.69 34.35
N VAL A 188 -36.39 2.45 35.21
CA VAL A 188 -35.82 3.10 36.40
C VAL A 188 -35.24 2.01 37.31
N MET A 189 -33.94 2.11 37.65
CA MET A 189 -33.32 1.24 38.66
C MET A 189 -33.86 1.59 40.06
N PRO A 190 -34.28 0.60 40.88
CA PRO A 190 -34.57 0.86 42.28
C PRO A 190 -33.27 0.92 43.09
N ARG A 191 -33.11 2.01 43.86
CA ARG A 191 -32.20 2.08 45.00
C ARG A 191 -32.78 1.22 46.13
N ASN A 192 -31.99 0.31 46.70
CA ASN A 192 -31.78 0.12 48.15
C ASN A 192 -31.29 -1.29 48.49
N GLY A 193 -30.34 -1.35 49.44
CA GLY A 193 -30.31 -2.38 50.48
C GLY A 193 -29.47 -3.63 50.20
N LEU A 194 -28.22 -3.60 50.65
CA LEU A 194 -27.50 -4.82 51.04
C LEU A 194 -28.27 -5.55 52.15
N PRO A 195 -28.26 -6.89 52.16
CA PRO A 195 -28.01 -7.58 53.43
C PRO A 195 -26.88 -8.62 53.33
N ALA A 196 -26.26 -8.82 54.49
CA ALA A 196 -25.06 -9.60 54.72
C ALA A 196 -25.28 -11.13 54.79
N ARG A 197 -24.19 -11.85 54.48
CA ARG A 197 -23.73 -13.18 54.97
C ARG A 197 -24.75 -14.24 55.43
N ARG A 198 -24.62 -15.44 54.86
CA ARG A 198 -24.33 -16.68 55.62
C ARG A 198 -23.76 -17.78 54.70
N SER A 199 -22.49 -18.12 54.91
CA SER A 199 -21.87 -19.34 54.39
C SER A 199 -22.16 -20.48 55.37
N LEU A 200 -22.79 -21.54 54.90
CA LEU A 200 -22.92 -22.81 55.61
C LEU A 200 -22.17 -23.86 54.79
N TYR A 201 -20.97 -24.21 55.24
CA TYR A 201 -20.35 -25.49 54.93
C TYR A 201 -19.45 -25.88 56.11
N GLN A 202 -19.85 -26.94 56.82
CA GLN A 202 -19.00 -27.66 57.76
C GLN A 202 -18.32 -28.81 57.00
N PRO A 203 -17.05 -29.09 57.26
CA PRO A 203 -16.51 -30.43 57.13
C PRO A 203 -16.28 -31.04 58.53
N THR A 204 -16.85 -32.22 58.71
CA THR A 204 -16.57 -33.16 59.81
C THR A 204 -15.11 -33.56 59.83
N SER A 205 -14.60 -33.73 61.05
CA SER A 205 -13.26 -34.13 61.44
C SER A 205 -12.99 -35.64 61.33
N LEU A 206 -11.69 -35.96 61.45
CA LEU A 206 -11.01 -37.23 61.79
C LEU A 206 -10.39 -37.94 60.57
N ASN A 207 -9.07 -38.20 60.52
CA ASN A 207 -8.04 -38.35 61.56
C ASN A 207 -6.79 -37.50 61.31
#